data_AF-A0A816LUN6-F1
#
_entry.id   AF-A0A816LUN6-F1
#
_cell.length_a   1.000
_cell.length_b   1.000
_cell.length_c   1.000
_cell.angle_alpha   90.00
_cell.angle_beta   90.00
_cell.angle_gamma   90.00
#
_symmetry.space_group_name_H-M   'P 1'
#
loop_
_entity.id
_entity.type
_entity.pdbx_description
1 polymer ?
#
loop_
_entity_poly.entity_id
_entity_poly.type
_entity_poly.pdbx_seq_one_letter_code
_entity_poly.pdbx_strand_id
1 'polypeptide(L)'
;MTHDVLSNSSTDLEFFKVNGIASLLLVPIRNPKAPSIVIGFLSFTSNVPREWTPGDMVLLEMARDLVSATLCHPDIFINLDHEIAHLSATEVEARLSDEQHATVDRIVVLFEKMRRQSKIKDLWVSLGMSAFKYKLARFIISNQTIAMALPAFPFKSRNTNSNVIGTLPDMGEALALANLNSFALQVSEVYPPGCKILVVSDGRVFNDLYPVSDVAVSVYTRYIHSLGQGQLQFIGLDQMFSSSTENQFKRDAIVQLSGDKKPFGTWTPVDFLAPIPPAYPNWSIETTNPLPYRPFKYGSDYFVTTGIRRLDWDDWIELDNQWIRYQNIKLARLFGERASRLCMTVPEACDAALETMESVSEYLVCRYPSLFQFKYSATQKQIQIKATGEVYRIHSDDPLKYAALLIQDDLALVIEGVDGQHYLIAGAIPLPGFWRLEDKFNMSLTEIHTTGNVPQFREKLQEGMERFFQKMTSVKAFVRYNYSIQTDGELTWSSSIGSEETFGRGRKDARSNPCIENIHFRSERQALRRLPRSGAILFTVRTYFLPIIDISQELSVP
;
A
#
# COMPACT_ATOMS: atom_id res chain seq x y z
N MET A 1 33.90 16.05 -25.06
CA MET A 1 32.61 16.09 -25.77
C MET A 1 31.52 15.88 -24.73
N THR A 2 30.77 16.96 -24.51
CA THR A 2 29.35 17.02 -24.15
C THR A 2 28.77 16.03 -23.12
N HIS A 3 28.41 16.64 -21.99
CA HIS A 3 27.32 16.35 -21.06
C HIS A 3 26.13 15.55 -21.63
N ASP A 4 25.54 14.72 -20.75
CA ASP A 4 24.10 14.82 -20.51
C ASP A 4 23.82 15.03 -19.03
N VAL A 5 23.07 16.11 -18.79
CA VAL A 5 22.62 16.64 -17.51
C VAL A 5 21.24 16.09 -17.25
N LEU A 6 21.06 15.36 -16.15
CA LEU A 6 19.74 15.21 -15.53
C LEU A 6 19.67 16.14 -14.32
N SER A 7 19.31 17.39 -14.60
CA SER A 7 18.84 18.34 -13.60
C SER A 7 17.33 18.14 -13.40
N ASN A 8 16.90 17.62 -12.25
CA ASN A 8 16.04 18.38 -11.34
C ASN A 8 15.66 17.63 -10.06
N SER A 9 15.60 18.42 -8.99
CA SER A 9 14.94 18.26 -7.68
C SER A 9 15.56 17.34 -6.61
N SER A 10 16.30 18.01 -5.71
CA SER A 10 16.23 17.88 -4.24
C SER A 10 16.19 16.49 -3.59
N THR A 11 17.35 15.85 -3.42
CA THR A 11 17.50 14.74 -2.46
C THR A 11 18.80 14.90 -1.66
N ASP A 12 18.72 15.70 -0.60
CA ASP A 12 19.73 15.73 0.47
C ASP A 12 19.65 14.40 1.27
N LEU A 13 20.17 13.27 0.75
CA LEU A 13 20.20 11.99 1.47
C LEU A 13 21.60 11.37 1.38
N GLU A 14 22.23 11.08 2.53
CA GLU A 14 23.62 10.58 2.60
C GLU A 14 23.74 9.29 3.45
N PHE A 15 24.50 8.30 2.98
CA PHE A 15 24.57 6.94 3.56
C PHE A 15 25.93 6.63 4.25
N PHE A 16 25.91 5.95 5.40
CA PHE A 16 27.05 5.51 6.23
C PHE A 16 26.76 4.16 6.94
N LYS A 17 27.65 3.63 7.78
CA LYS A 17 27.40 2.40 8.58
C LYS A 17 28.21 2.44 9.89
N VAL A 18 27.57 2.16 11.04
CA VAL A 18 28.11 2.33 12.42
C VAL A 18 28.59 1.00 12.99
N ASN A 19 29.58 1.03 13.89
CA ASN A 19 30.02 -0.17 14.61
C ASN A 19 28.88 -0.79 15.46
N GLY A 20 28.54 -2.05 15.17
CA GLY A 20 27.44 -2.78 15.82
C GLY A 20 26.06 -2.63 15.15
N ILE A 21 25.96 -1.85 14.05
CA ILE A 21 24.70 -1.61 13.32
C ILE A 21 24.96 -1.70 11.81
N ALA A 22 24.18 -2.52 11.10
CA ALA A 22 24.55 -2.95 9.75
C ALA A 22 24.18 -2.00 8.58
N SER A 23 23.78 -0.74 8.80
CA SER A 23 23.75 0.43 7.86
C SER A 23 23.27 1.67 8.63
N LEU A 24 23.57 2.88 8.18
CA LEU A 24 23.20 4.17 8.78
C LEU A 24 22.83 5.17 7.66
N LEU A 25 21.63 5.76 7.65
CA LEU A 25 21.30 6.86 6.73
C LEU A 25 21.24 8.18 7.51
N LEU A 26 22.05 9.17 7.11
CA LEU A 26 21.98 10.53 7.63
C LEU A 26 20.88 11.29 6.90
N VAL A 27 19.82 11.60 7.63
CA VAL A 27 18.68 12.35 7.09
C VAL A 27 18.75 13.80 7.56
N PRO A 28 18.81 14.81 6.66
CA PRO A 28 18.58 16.20 7.01
C PRO A 28 17.08 16.42 7.18
N ILE A 29 16.72 16.89 8.37
CA ILE A 29 15.33 17.14 8.74
C ILE A 29 15.09 18.64 8.63
N ARG A 30 14.13 19.05 7.80
CA ARG A 30 13.71 20.44 7.64
C ARG A 30 12.31 20.62 8.19
N ASN A 31 12.14 21.53 9.15
CA ASN A 31 10.82 21.98 9.60
C ASN A 31 10.38 23.20 8.76
N PRO A 32 9.15 23.23 8.18
CA PRO A 32 8.66 24.38 7.42
C PRO A 32 8.34 25.61 8.27
N LYS A 33 8.17 25.45 9.59
CA LYS A 33 7.78 26.50 10.55
C LYS A 33 8.89 26.90 11.53
N ALA A 34 9.99 26.17 11.59
CA ALA A 34 11.22 26.52 12.30
C ALA A 34 12.39 25.79 11.65
N PRO A 35 13.62 26.31 11.63
CA PRO A 35 14.72 25.66 10.93
C PRO A 35 15.60 24.78 11.86
N SER A 36 14.99 23.80 12.52
CA SER A 36 15.71 22.84 13.38
C SER A 36 16.35 21.74 12.53
N ILE A 37 17.69 21.64 12.49
CA ILE A 37 18.40 20.55 11.81
C ILE A 37 18.77 19.48 12.84
N VAL A 38 18.02 18.39 12.85
CA VAL A 38 18.33 17.20 13.64
C VAL A 38 19.27 16.29 12.84
N ILE A 39 20.28 15.71 13.49
CA ILE A 39 21.13 14.67 12.90
C ILE A 39 20.41 13.32 13.08
N GLY A 40 19.70 12.85 12.05
CA GLY A 40 18.99 11.57 12.05
C GLY A 40 19.86 10.39 11.58
N PHE A 41 19.66 9.20 12.14
CA PHE A 41 20.40 7.98 11.81
C PHE A 41 19.47 6.77 11.53
N LEU A 42 19.33 6.30 10.29
CA LEU A 42 18.45 5.16 9.95
C LEU A 42 19.22 3.82 9.85
N SER A 43 18.85 2.83 10.67
CA SER A 43 19.50 1.52 10.77
C SER A 43 18.93 0.46 9.80
N PHE A 44 19.77 -0.30 9.08
CA PHE A 44 19.33 -1.52 8.37
C PHE A 44 20.13 -2.75 8.81
N THR A 45 19.44 -3.84 9.13
CA THR A 45 20.06 -5.13 9.50
C THR A 45 20.19 -6.04 8.27
N SER A 46 21.11 -5.74 7.35
CA SER A 46 21.53 -6.68 6.30
C SER A 46 23.05 -6.91 6.36
N ASN A 47 23.43 -8.19 6.44
CA ASN A 47 24.84 -8.64 6.37
C ASN A 47 25.37 -8.73 4.93
N VAL A 48 24.55 -8.40 3.92
CA VAL A 48 24.93 -8.46 2.51
C VAL A 48 24.95 -7.04 1.95
N PRO A 49 26.05 -6.58 1.30
CA PRO A 49 26.06 -5.35 0.52
C PRO A 49 24.94 -5.45 -0.54
N ARG A 50 23.95 -4.56 -0.48
CA ARG A 50 22.83 -4.54 -1.42
C ARG A 50 22.89 -3.26 -2.25
N GLU A 51 22.73 -3.38 -3.56
CA GLU A 51 22.42 -2.25 -4.43
C GLU A 51 20.96 -1.86 -4.26
N TRP A 52 20.71 -0.58 -4.02
CA TRP A 52 19.38 -0.03 -3.75
C TRP A 52 18.66 0.24 -5.07
N THR A 53 17.47 -0.32 -5.23
CA THR A 53 16.64 -0.09 -6.42
C THR A 53 15.90 1.25 -6.30
N PRO A 54 15.42 1.84 -7.40
CA PRO A 54 14.59 3.04 -7.35
C PRO A 54 13.36 2.91 -6.43
N GLY A 55 12.78 1.71 -6.32
CA GLY A 55 11.70 1.43 -5.38
C GLY A 55 12.13 1.44 -3.91
N ASP A 56 13.35 0.99 -3.62
CA ASP A 56 13.92 1.12 -2.27
C ASP A 56 14.21 2.59 -1.92
N MET A 57 14.63 3.40 -2.91
CA MET A 57 14.85 4.84 -2.73
C MET A 57 13.55 5.59 -2.40
N VAL A 58 12.42 5.22 -3.00
CA VAL A 58 11.10 5.77 -2.66
C VAL A 58 10.72 5.44 -1.21
N LEU A 59 10.96 4.21 -0.74
CA LEU A 59 10.73 3.83 0.66
C LEU A 59 11.61 4.62 1.63
N LEU A 60 12.86 4.88 1.24
CA LEU A 60 13.81 5.68 2.02
C LEU A 60 13.43 7.16 2.06
N GLU A 61 12.93 7.72 0.96
CA GLU A 61 12.38 9.08 0.90
C GLU A 61 11.12 9.20 1.77
N MET A 62 10.22 8.20 1.74
CA MET A 62 9.07 8.15 2.63
C MET A 62 9.49 8.05 4.10
N ALA A 63 10.50 7.23 4.42
CA ALA A 63 11.05 7.14 5.77
C ALA A 63 11.71 8.45 6.20
N ARG A 64 12.44 9.13 5.30
CA ARG A 64 12.98 10.49 5.51
C ARG A 64 11.87 11.47 5.82
N ASP A 65 10.83 11.51 5.00
CA ASP A 65 9.76 12.50 5.12
C ASP A 65 8.96 12.25 6.40
N LEU A 66 8.79 10.98 6.78
CA LEU A 66 8.17 10.55 8.05
C LEU A 66 9.03 10.95 9.26
N VAL A 67 10.33 10.64 9.25
CA VAL A 67 11.29 11.02 10.31
C VAL A 67 11.44 12.53 10.39
N SER A 68 11.36 13.24 9.26
CA SER A 68 11.40 14.70 9.22
C SER A 68 10.16 15.30 9.84
N ALA A 69 8.95 14.92 9.42
CA ALA A 69 7.71 15.40 10.01
C ALA A 69 7.61 15.14 11.52
N THR A 70 8.17 14.01 11.97
CA THR A 70 8.29 13.60 13.38
C THR A 70 9.32 14.43 14.16
N LEU A 71 10.44 14.73 13.51
CA LEU A 71 11.52 15.69 13.83
C LEU A 71 11.05 17.04 14.35
N CYS A 72 10.05 17.53 13.62
CA CYS A 72 9.58 18.90 13.59
C CYS A 72 8.42 19.15 14.57
N HIS A 73 8.06 18.16 15.39
CA HIS A 73 6.98 18.31 16.36
C HIS A 73 7.33 19.42 17.37
N PRO A 74 6.43 20.40 17.58
CA PRO A 74 6.69 21.58 18.41
C PRO A 74 6.87 21.29 19.90
N ASP A 75 7.04 20.04 20.34
CA ASP A 75 7.26 19.68 21.75
C ASP A 75 8.60 18.97 22.00
N ILE A 76 9.38 18.66 20.95
CA ILE A 76 10.54 17.76 21.05
C ILE A 76 11.88 18.53 20.99
N PHE A 77 11.95 19.58 20.17
CA PHE A 77 13.12 20.47 20.08
C PHE A 77 12.68 21.93 19.86
N ILE A 78 12.06 22.53 20.90
CA ILE A 78 11.42 23.86 20.80
C ILE A 78 12.39 25.03 20.59
N ASN A 79 13.66 24.94 20.96
CA ASN A 79 14.50 26.13 21.02
C ASN A 79 15.78 25.98 20.19
N LEU A 80 15.67 26.00 18.86
CA LEU A 80 16.80 26.24 17.97
C LEU A 80 16.65 27.62 17.34
N ASP A 81 17.59 28.50 17.67
CA ASP A 81 17.52 29.94 17.45
C ASP A 81 17.39 30.31 15.96
N HIS A 82 16.56 31.30 15.66
CA HIS A 82 16.11 31.61 14.30
C HIS A 82 17.17 32.31 13.42
N GLU A 83 18.22 32.90 14.01
CA GLU A 83 19.15 33.80 13.28
C GLU A 83 20.17 33.09 12.37
N ILE A 84 20.62 31.87 12.71
CA ILE A 84 21.73 31.19 12.00
C ILE A 84 21.22 30.23 10.92
N ALA A 85 19.92 30.06 10.86
CA ALA A 85 19.34 28.97 10.13
C ALA A 85 19.34 29.09 8.61
N HIS A 86 19.36 30.32 8.13
CA HIS A 86 19.34 30.69 6.72
C HIS A 86 20.75 30.78 6.11
N LEU A 87 21.80 30.54 6.90
CA LEU A 87 23.18 30.67 6.47
C LEU A 87 23.68 29.40 5.76
N SER A 88 24.39 29.61 4.65
CA SER A 88 25.11 28.58 3.90
C SER A 88 26.28 28.00 4.72
N ALA A 89 26.82 26.87 4.28
CA ALA A 89 27.93 26.21 4.98
C ALA A 89 29.16 27.12 5.12
N THR A 90 29.49 27.87 4.09
CA THR A 90 30.61 28.82 4.07
C THR A 90 30.38 30.00 5.02
N GLU A 91 29.14 30.48 5.15
CA GLU A 91 28.81 31.57 6.08
C GLU A 91 28.82 31.14 7.54
N VAL A 92 28.44 29.89 7.82
CA VAL A 92 28.54 29.32 9.17
C VAL A 92 30.00 29.09 9.55
N GLU A 93 30.83 28.60 8.63
CA GLU A 93 32.27 28.39 8.85
C GLU A 93 33.00 29.72 9.13
N ALA A 94 32.65 30.80 8.41
CA ALA A 94 33.21 32.13 8.64
C ALA A 94 32.82 32.78 10.00
N ARG A 95 31.77 32.26 10.68
CA ARG A 95 31.27 32.82 11.95
C ARG A 95 31.80 32.11 13.19
N LEU A 96 32.44 30.96 13.04
CA LEU A 96 33.02 30.21 14.15
C LEU A 96 34.29 30.91 14.65
N SER A 97 34.42 31.10 15.97
CA SER A 97 35.72 31.46 16.57
C SER A 97 36.73 30.31 16.46
N ASP A 98 38.01 30.59 16.66
CA ASP A 98 39.06 29.56 16.66
C ASP A 98 38.80 28.45 17.70
N GLU A 99 38.29 28.82 18.89
CA GLU A 99 37.89 27.86 19.92
C GLU A 99 36.67 27.02 19.51
N GLN A 100 35.72 27.61 18.80
CA GLN A 100 34.53 26.89 18.31
C GLN A 100 34.90 25.93 17.17
N HIS A 101 35.80 26.33 16.26
CA HIS A 101 36.39 25.43 15.26
C HIS A 101 37.09 24.24 15.93
N ALA A 102 37.94 24.49 16.93
CA ALA A 102 38.61 23.42 17.67
C ALA A 102 37.61 22.51 18.42
N THR A 103 36.47 23.03 18.84
CA THR A 103 35.39 22.26 19.47
C THR A 103 34.68 21.37 18.45
N VAL A 104 34.32 21.91 17.28
CA VAL A 104 33.77 21.15 16.14
C VAL A 104 34.71 19.99 15.77
N ASP A 105 35.99 20.28 15.58
CA ASP A 105 36.99 19.27 15.19
C ASP A 105 37.16 18.19 16.26
N ARG A 106 37.19 18.54 17.54
CA ARG A 106 37.24 17.55 18.63
C ARG A 106 36.02 16.63 18.63
N ILE A 107 34.82 17.15 18.37
CA ILE A 107 33.60 16.34 18.28
C ILE A 107 33.62 15.44 17.03
N VAL A 108 34.14 15.93 15.91
CA VAL A 108 34.37 15.13 14.69
C VAL A 108 35.29 13.95 15.00
N VAL A 109 36.41 14.19 15.69
CA VAL A 109 37.36 13.15 16.09
C VAL A 109 36.70 12.13 17.03
N LEU A 110 35.90 12.58 18.01
CA LEU A 110 35.13 11.68 18.88
C LEU A 110 34.15 10.82 18.06
N PHE A 111 33.47 11.41 17.08
CA PHE A 111 32.55 10.69 16.21
C PHE A 111 33.28 9.64 15.36
N GLU A 112 34.38 10.01 14.72
CA GLU A 112 35.19 9.08 13.93
C GLU A 112 35.74 7.93 14.76
N LYS A 113 36.23 8.23 15.97
CA LYS A 113 36.80 7.22 16.87
C LYS A 113 35.74 6.28 17.43
N MET A 114 34.60 6.81 17.85
CA MET A 114 33.62 6.05 18.63
C MET A 114 32.50 5.49 17.78
N ARG A 115 32.06 6.17 16.72
CA ARG A 115 30.82 5.86 15.98
C ARG A 115 31.08 5.45 14.53
N ARG A 116 32.11 5.97 13.87
CA ARG A 116 32.44 5.59 12.48
C ARG A 116 33.07 4.18 12.41
N GLN A 117 32.73 3.42 11.37
CA GLN A 117 33.40 2.16 11.04
C GLN A 117 34.34 2.34 9.85
N SER A 118 35.65 2.48 10.11
CA SER A 118 36.67 2.77 9.10
C SER A 118 36.87 1.68 8.04
N LYS A 119 36.34 0.46 8.26
CA LYS A 119 36.48 -0.69 7.36
C LYS A 119 35.49 -0.71 6.19
N ILE A 120 34.60 0.29 6.09
CA ILE A 120 33.52 0.33 5.08
C ILE A 120 33.80 1.50 4.14
N LYS A 121 33.64 1.27 2.82
CA LYS A 121 33.71 2.36 1.83
C LYS A 121 32.47 3.25 2.00
N ASP A 122 32.67 4.46 2.50
CA ASP A 122 31.64 5.47 2.71
C ASP A 122 32.03 6.80 2.04
N LEU A 123 31.08 7.75 2.00
CA LEU A 123 31.30 9.10 1.45
C LEU A 123 31.72 10.10 2.53
N TRP A 124 32.25 9.64 3.68
CA TRP A 124 32.53 10.52 4.82
C TRP A 124 33.63 11.53 4.49
N VAL A 125 34.71 11.04 3.88
CA VAL A 125 35.86 11.88 3.52
C VAL A 125 35.50 12.84 2.38
N SER A 126 34.66 12.40 1.43
CA SER A 126 34.29 13.20 0.25
C SER A 126 33.17 14.21 0.49
N LEU A 127 32.27 13.95 1.46
CA LEU A 127 31.04 14.74 1.65
C LEU A 127 30.61 14.83 3.12
N GLY A 128 30.50 13.69 3.81
CA GLY A 128 29.81 13.59 5.10
C GLY A 128 30.48 14.37 6.24
N MET A 129 31.81 14.46 6.26
CA MET A 129 32.54 15.20 7.30
C MET A 129 32.19 16.69 7.26
N SER A 130 32.15 17.29 6.08
CA SER A 130 31.82 18.70 5.90
C SER A 130 30.38 18.99 6.30
N ALA A 131 29.44 18.11 5.93
CA ALA A 131 28.04 18.21 6.32
C ALA A 131 27.83 18.08 7.84
N PHE A 132 28.56 17.17 8.48
CA PHE A 132 28.52 16.98 9.93
C PHE A 132 29.09 18.19 10.68
N LYS A 133 30.24 18.70 10.24
CA LYS A 133 30.86 19.93 10.77
C LYS A 133 29.89 21.11 10.69
N TYR A 134 29.27 21.31 9.53
CA TYR A 134 28.26 22.35 9.33
C TYR A 134 27.11 22.27 10.34
N LYS A 135 26.56 21.07 10.56
CA LYS A 135 25.46 20.87 11.51
C LYS A 135 25.88 21.14 12.96
N LEU A 136 27.04 20.65 13.37
CA LEU A 136 27.59 20.91 14.71
C LEU A 136 27.83 22.41 14.95
N ALA A 137 28.40 23.09 13.95
CA ALA A 137 28.71 24.51 14.03
C ALA A 137 27.46 25.35 14.36
N ARG A 138 26.29 25.00 13.84
CA ARG A 138 25.03 25.68 14.14
C ARG A 138 24.65 25.61 15.63
N PHE A 139 24.78 24.44 16.26
CA PHE A 139 24.55 24.30 17.70
C PHE A 139 25.60 25.06 18.52
N ILE A 140 26.86 24.98 18.09
CA ILE A 140 28.00 25.57 18.81
C ILE A 140 27.96 27.10 18.79
N ILE A 141 27.66 27.73 17.65
CA ILE A 141 27.56 29.19 17.56
C ILE A 141 26.38 29.69 18.40
N SER A 142 25.25 28.97 18.39
CA SER A 142 24.07 29.31 19.21
C SER A 142 24.21 28.91 20.68
N ASN A 143 25.33 28.32 21.10
CA ASN A 143 25.55 27.83 22.47
C ASN A 143 24.44 26.89 22.99
N GLN A 144 23.91 26.03 22.13
CA GLN A 144 22.81 25.13 22.44
C GLN A 144 23.25 23.67 22.57
N THR A 145 22.59 22.93 23.45
CA THR A 145 22.78 21.48 23.57
C THR A 145 22.64 20.80 22.21
N ILE A 146 23.66 20.01 21.84
CA ILE A 146 23.66 19.29 20.56
C ILE A 146 22.61 18.18 20.63
N ALA A 147 21.61 18.27 19.76
CA ALA A 147 20.56 17.28 19.64
C ALA A 147 20.85 16.28 18.51
N MET A 148 20.82 14.99 18.83
CA MET A 148 20.94 13.90 17.85
C MET A 148 19.74 12.96 17.93
N ALA A 149 19.35 12.35 16.82
CA ALA A 149 18.27 11.38 16.78
C ALA A 149 18.69 10.09 16.08
N LEU A 150 18.39 8.94 16.70
CA LEU A 150 18.77 7.62 16.23
C LEU A 150 17.55 6.70 16.13
N PRO A 151 16.95 6.58 14.93
CA PRO A 151 16.14 5.42 14.54
C PRO A 151 16.90 4.10 14.72
N ALA A 152 16.63 3.41 15.84
CA ALA A 152 17.27 2.14 16.16
C ALA A 152 16.52 1.40 17.26
N PHE A 153 16.98 0.18 17.53
CA PHE A 153 16.41 -0.72 18.52
C PHE A 153 14.92 -1.02 18.22
N PRO A 154 14.60 -1.62 17.06
CA PRO A 154 13.23 -1.98 16.71
C PRO A 154 12.73 -3.19 17.53
N PHE A 155 13.48 -4.29 17.49
CA PHE A 155 13.21 -5.58 18.14
C PHE A 155 14.41 -6.52 17.91
N LYS A 156 14.48 -7.65 18.64
CA LYS A 156 15.43 -8.73 18.36
C LYS A 156 15.06 -9.50 17.08
N SER A 157 16.08 -9.97 16.36
CA SER A 157 15.91 -10.88 15.22
C SER A 157 15.19 -12.17 15.63
N ARG A 158 14.35 -12.72 14.75
CA ARG A 158 13.67 -14.02 15.01
C ARG A 158 14.56 -15.25 14.83
N ASN A 159 15.75 -15.10 14.26
CA ASN A 159 16.64 -16.24 14.04
C ASN A 159 17.40 -16.61 15.33
N THR A 160 16.76 -17.40 16.17
CA THR A 160 17.31 -17.92 17.44
C THR A 160 18.35 -19.01 17.25
N ASN A 161 18.54 -19.52 16.03
CA ASN A 161 19.47 -20.62 15.76
C ASN A 161 20.91 -20.13 15.51
N SER A 162 21.12 -18.84 15.24
CA SER A 162 22.46 -18.32 14.92
C SER A 162 22.77 -16.89 15.38
N ASN A 163 21.77 -16.04 15.68
CA ASN A 163 22.01 -14.59 15.76
C ASN A 163 21.66 -13.95 17.12
N VAL A 164 20.73 -14.53 17.89
CA VAL A 164 20.25 -13.94 19.15
C VAL A 164 19.95 -15.01 20.20
N ILE A 165 20.05 -14.62 21.48
CA ILE A 165 19.86 -15.53 22.62
C ILE A 165 18.38 -15.57 23.06
N GLY A 166 17.58 -14.57 22.67
CA GLY A 166 16.16 -14.48 22.99
C GLY A 166 15.48 -13.30 22.29
N THR A 167 14.22 -13.05 22.66
CA THR A 167 13.38 -11.98 22.08
C THR A 167 13.48 -10.65 22.84
N LEU A 168 14.08 -10.66 24.04
CA LEU A 168 14.30 -9.46 24.86
C LEU A 168 15.70 -8.87 24.59
N PRO A 169 15.89 -7.58 24.87
CA PRO A 169 17.23 -6.99 24.89
C PRO A 169 18.16 -7.78 25.81
N ASP A 170 19.39 -7.99 25.37
CA ASP A 170 20.44 -8.66 26.12
C ASP A 170 21.63 -7.71 26.34
N MET A 171 22.77 -8.26 26.75
CA MET A 171 23.98 -7.47 27.01
C MET A 171 24.45 -6.70 25.76
N GLY A 172 24.10 -7.16 24.54
CA GLY A 172 24.42 -6.46 23.31
C GLY A 172 23.77 -5.07 23.24
N GLU A 173 22.46 -5.00 23.50
CA GLU A 173 21.75 -3.71 23.53
C GLU A 173 22.20 -2.84 24.70
N ALA A 174 22.44 -3.43 25.88
CA ALA A 174 22.92 -2.70 27.05
C ALA A 174 24.28 -2.03 26.76
N LEU A 175 25.23 -2.75 26.15
CA LEU A 175 26.53 -2.20 25.75
C LEU A 175 26.39 -1.16 24.63
N ALA A 176 25.47 -1.35 23.68
CA ALA A 176 25.22 -0.39 22.61
C ALA A 176 24.69 0.96 23.17
N LEU A 177 23.71 0.90 24.08
CA LEU A 177 23.17 2.08 24.77
C LEU A 177 24.22 2.73 25.68
N ALA A 178 24.98 1.96 26.45
CA ALA A 178 26.06 2.49 27.28
C ALA A 178 27.13 3.21 26.43
N ASN A 179 27.49 2.65 25.28
CA ASN A 179 28.42 3.28 24.35
C ASN A 179 27.87 4.57 23.71
N LEU A 180 26.56 4.61 23.41
CA LEU A 180 25.89 5.83 22.93
C LEU A 180 25.91 6.92 24.00
N ASN A 181 25.58 6.57 25.25
CA ASN A 181 25.64 7.50 26.37
C ASN A 181 27.07 7.99 26.63
N SER A 182 28.08 7.10 26.56
CA SER A 182 29.49 7.46 26.72
C SER A 182 29.96 8.47 25.65
N PHE A 183 29.52 8.29 24.40
CA PHE A 183 29.78 9.28 23.35
C PHE A 183 29.16 10.64 23.69
N ALA A 184 27.89 10.68 24.07
CA ALA A 184 27.21 11.92 24.44
C ALA A 184 27.88 12.63 25.65
N LEU A 185 28.34 11.86 26.63
CA LEU A 185 29.10 12.38 27.77
C LEU A 185 30.45 12.97 27.36
N GLN A 186 31.23 12.28 26.52
CA GLN A 186 32.51 12.81 26.03
C GLN A 186 32.33 14.06 25.16
N VAL A 187 31.26 14.13 24.37
CA VAL A 187 30.91 15.38 23.67
C VAL A 187 30.60 16.49 24.68
N SER A 188 29.92 16.17 25.77
CA SER A 188 29.59 17.15 26.82
C SER A 188 30.80 17.63 27.63
N GLU A 189 31.86 16.83 27.73
CA GLU A 189 33.16 17.25 28.30
C GLU A 189 33.88 18.27 27.41
N VAL A 190 33.72 18.15 26.10
CA VAL A 190 34.35 19.04 25.11
C VAL A 190 33.51 20.29 24.84
N TYR A 191 32.18 20.19 24.99
CA TYR A 191 31.22 21.24 24.71
C TYR A 191 30.23 21.42 25.88
N PRO A 192 30.37 22.47 26.71
CA PRO A 192 29.63 22.60 27.97
C PRO A 192 28.09 22.54 27.89
N PRO A 193 27.41 23.07 26.85
CA PRO A 193 25.96 22.88 26.68
C PRO A 193 25.54 21.42 26.47
N GLY A 194 26.48 20.54 26.18
CA GLY A 194 26.30 19.10 26.18
C GLY A 194 25.73 18.53 24.90
N CYS A 195 25.44 17.22 24.94
CA CYS A 195 24.80 16.48 23.86
C CYS A 195 23.73 15.54 24.39
N LYS A 196 22.57 15.51 23.73
CA LYS A 196 21.48 14.57 23.99
C LYS A 196 21.19 13.74 22.74
N ILE A 197 20.92 12.45 22.95
CA ILE A 197 20.58 11.53 21.87
C ILE A 197 19.16 10.99 22.11
N LEU A 198 18.26 11.28 21.19
CA LEU A 198 16.92 10.72 21.14
C LEU A 198 16.95 9.41 20.35
N VAL A 199 16.78 8.28 21.03
CA VAL A 199 16.56 6.99 20.39
C VAL A 199 15.09 6.90 19.98
N VAL A 200 14.87 6.79 18.68
CA VAL A 200 13.54 6.67 18.10
C VAL A 200 13.32 5.19 17.80
N SER A 201 12.51 4.50 18.62
CA SER A 201 12.23 3.09 18.40
C SER A 201 11.32 2.94 17.19
N ASP A 202 11.86 2.33 16.14
CA ASP A 202 11.25 2.13 14.83
C ASP A 202 10.58 0.75 14.69
N GLY A 203 10.49 0.02 15.79
CA GLY A 203 9.98 -1.35 15.82
C GLY A 203 8.58 -1.48 15.27
N ARG A 204 7.67 -0.57 15.62
CA ARG A 204 6.26 -0.58 15.17
C ARG A 204 6.05 -0.19 13.71
N VAL A 205 7.10 0.27 13.04
CA VAL A 205 7.07 0.69 11.63
C VAL A 205 7.61 -0.42 10.74
N PHE A 206 8.53 -1.24 11.27
CA PHE A 206 9.24 -2.25 10.51
C PHE A 206 8.90 -3.69 10.91
N ASN A 207 8.20 -3.94 12.03
CA ASN A 207 7.84 -5.29 12.48
C ASN A 207 6.89 -6.02 11.53
N ASP A 208 6.18 -5.30 10.67
CA ASP A 208 5.37 -5.91 9.60
C ASP A 208 6.22 -6.45 8.44
N LEU A 209 7.42 -5.91 8.24
CA LEU A 209 8.40 -6.38 7.25
C LEU A 209 9.21 -7.55 7.78
N TYR A 210 9.50 -7.54 9.09
CA TYR A 210 10.21 -8.61 9.79
C TYR A 210 9.23 -9.23 10.77
N PRO A 211 8.54 -10.32 10.41
CA PRO A 211 7.31 -10.78 11.06
C PRO A 211 7.51 -10.79 12.58
N VAL A 212 7.16 -9.75 13.32
CA VAL A 212 7.40 -9.59 14.76
C VAL A 212 6.13 -8.93 15.31
N SER A 213 5.53 -9.50 16.35
CA SER A 213 4.25 -9.00 16.87
C SER A 213 4.43 -7.67 17.59
N ASP A 214 3.43 -6.79 17.55
CA ASP A 214 3.44 -5.51 18.29
C ASP A 214 3.58 -5.68 19.79
N VAL A 215 3.09 -6.78 20.36
CA VAL A 215 3.32 -7.14 21.77
C VAL A 215 4.82 -7.34 22.03
N ALA A 216 5.51 -8.08 21.15
CA ALA A 216 6.96 -8.30 21.27
C ALA A 216 7.74 -7.00 21.10
N VAL A 217 7.34 -6.12 20.16
CA VAL A 217 7.91 -4.77 20.02
C VAL A 217 7.67 -3.96 21.28
N SER A 218 6.44 -3.92 21.79
CA SER A 218 6.08 -3.13 22.98
C SER A 218 6.76 -3.61 24.25
N VAL A 219 6.99 -4.93 24.37
CA VAL A 219 7.80 -5.51 25.45
C VAL A 219 9.26 -5.11 25.24
N TYR A 220 9.82 -5.30 24.05
CA TYR A 220 11.20 -4.95 23.72
C TYR A 220 11.51 -3.47 23.96
N THR A 221 10.68 -2.56 23.43
CA THR A 221 10.80 -1.10 23.61
C THR A 221 10.77 -0.72 25.10
N ARG A 222 9.86 -1.31 25.90
CA ARG A 222 9.84 -1.07 27.35
C ARG A 222 11.15 -1.47 28.04
N TYR A 223 11.73 -2.61 27.64
CA TYR A 223 13.02 -3.05 28.18
C TYR A 223 14.16 -2.12 27.72
N ILE A 224 14.19 -1.71 26.44
CA ILE A 224 15.17 -0.73 25.95
C ILE A 224 15.10 0.59 26.72
N HIS A 225 13.90 1.10 26.98
CA HIS A 225 13.72 2.30 27.78
C HIS A 225 14.27 2.12 29.19
N SER A 226 14.09 0.94 29.80
CA SER A 226 14.62 0.64 31.13
C SER A 226 16.16 0.51 31.18
N LEU A 227 16.80 0.16 30.06
CA LEU A 227 18.25 0.09 29.93
C LEU A 227 18.88 1.46 29.62
N GLY A 228 18.07 2.42 29.18
CA GLY A 228 18.48 3.79 28.91
C GLY A 228 18.93 4.53 30.16
N GLN A 229 20.06 5.23 30.07
CA GLN A 229 20.61 6.05 31.15
C GLN A 229 21.21 7.35 30.64
N GLY A 230 21.34 8.35 31.52
CA GLY A 230 22.10 9.58 31.28
C GLY A 230 21.50 10.50 30.21
N GLN A 231 22.24 10.71 29.12
CA GLN A 231 21.92 11.65 28.05
C GLN A 231 20.98 11.08 26.97
N LEU A 232 20.50 9.84 27.16
CA LEU A 232 19.61 9.17 26.21
C LEU A 232 18.14 9.45 26.53
N GLN A 233 17.38 9.80 25.51
CA GLN A 233 15.93 9.90 25.55
C GLN A 233 15.32 8.86 24.62
N PHE A 234 14.09 8.43 24.89
CA PHE A 234 13.43 7.40 24.10
C PHE A 234 12.02 7.82 23.74
N ILE A 235 11.64 7.50 22.51
CA ILE A 235 10.28 7.68 22.04
C ILE A 235 9.95 6.63 20.99
N GLY A 236 8.75 6.07 21.08
CA GLY A 236 8.22 5.21 20.02
C GLY A 236 7.67 6.06 18.88
N LEU A 237 7.94 5.67 17.63
CA LEU A 237 7.40 6.42 16.49
C LEU A 237 5.86 6.53 16.56
N ASP A 238 5.19 5.50 17.10
CA ASP A 238 3.73 5.44 17.34
C ASP A 238 3.19 6.52 18.29
N GLN A 239 3.99 6.91 19.29
CA GLN A 239 3.59 7.93 20.27
C GLN A 239 3.66 9.34 19.68
N MET A 240 4.51 9.54 18.66
CA MET A 240 4.73 10.85 18.02
C MET A 240 3.64 11.22 17.00
N PHE A 241 2.80 10.26 16.57
CA PHE A 241 1.67 10.50 15.64
C PHE A 241 0.34 10.83 16.33
N SER A 242 0.36 11.13 17.63
CA SER A 242 -0.86 11.28 18.45
C SER A 242 -1.51 12.68 18.47
N SER A 243 -0.94 13.67 17.77
CA SER A 243 -1.21 15.10 18.03
C SER A 243 -1.85 15.92 16.89
N SER A 244 -2.26 15.32 15.77
CA SER A 244 -3.04 16.08 14.76
C SER A 244 -4.06 15.21 14.01
N THR A 245 -5.17 15.82 13.60
CA THR A 245 -6.29 15.18 12.87
C THR A 245 -5.87 14.58 11.53
N GLU A 246 -4.90 15.16 10.84
CA GLU A 246 -4.30 14.59 9.61
C GLU A 246 -3.46 13.33 9.91
N ASN A 247 -2.82 13.28 11.09
CA ASN A 247 -2.11 12.11 11.59
C ASN A 247 -3.07 11.04 12.13
N GLN A 248 -4.32 11.39 12.45
CA GLN A 248 -5.37 10.44 12.84
C GLN A 248 -5.82 9.56 11.65
N PHE A 249 -5.94 10.15 10.45
CA PHE A 249 -6.18 9.38 9.21
C PHE A 249 -5.03 8.43 8.86
N LYS A 250 -3.77 8.87 9.08
CA LYS A 250 -2.59 8.01 8.93
C LYS A 250 -2.52 6.95 10.03
N ARG A 251 -2.93 7.28 11.25
CA ARG A 251 -3.05 6.36 12.39
C ARG A 251 -4.09 5.30 12.12
N ASP A 252 -5.25 5.61 11.53
CA ASP A 252 -6.27 4.62 11.22
C ASP A 252 -5.84 3.69 10.07
N ALA A 253 -5.13 4.24 9.08
CA ALA A 253 -4.47 3.45 8.05
C ALA A 253 -3.33 2.56 8.60
N ILE A 254 -2.59 3.04 9.61
CA ILE A 254 -1.52 2.29 10.29
C ILE A 254 -2.10 1.28 11.29
N VAL A 255 -3.17 1.57 12.03
CA VAL A 255 -3.88 0.64 12.95
C VAL A 255 -4.55 -0.48 12.17
N GLN A 256 -5.05 -0.21 10.97
CA GLN A 256 -5.48 -1.25 10.03
C GLN A 256 -4.32 -2.11 9.51
N LEU A 257 -3.09 -1.60 9.49
CA LEU A 257 -1.89 -2.34 9.07
C LEU A 257 -1.13 -3.01 10.24
N SER A 258 -1.23 -2.48 11.46
CA SER A 258 -0.46 -2.81 12.68
C SER A 258 -1.19 -3.72 13.66
N GLY A 259 -2.08 -4.57 13.14
CA GLY A 259 -2.30 -5.92 13.67
C GLY A 259 -2.40 -6.10 15.19
N ASP A 260 -3.21 -5.30 15.90
CA ASP A 260 -4.00 -5.94 16.96
C ASP A 260 -4.75 -7.06 16.24
N LYS A 261 -4.36 -8.32 16.49
CA LYS A 261 -4.97 -9.48 15.86
C LYS A 261 -6.44 -9.51 16.28
N LYS A 262 -7.25 -8.79 15.51
CA LYS A 262 -8.67 -9.03 15.42
C LYS A 262 -8.82 -10.52 15.13
N PRO A 263 -9.68 -11.23 15.88
CA PRO A 263 -10.02 -12.59 15.53
C PRO A 263 -10.38 -12.63 14.04
N PHE A 264 -9.90 -13.65 13.33
CA PHE A 264 -10.26 -13.80 11.93
C PHE A 264 -11.79 -13.76 11.77
N GLY A 265 -12.24 -13.20 10.66
CA GLY A 265 -13.67 -13.01 10.40
C GLY A 265 -14.34 -11.96 11.28
N THR A 266 -13.55 -11.08 11.90
CA THR A 266 -14.09 -9.87 12.53
C THR A 266 -13.61 -8.63 11.79
N TRP A 267 -14.54 -7.73 11.51
CA TRP A 267 -14.26 -6.42 10.94
C TRP A 267 -14.76 -5.34 11.88
N THR A 268 -13.99 -4.26 12.02
CA THR A 268 -14.50 -3.04 12.63
C THR A 268 -14.64 -2.03 11.51
N PRO A 269 -15.85 -1.47 11.32
CA PRO A 269 -16.08 -0.38 10.38
C PRO A 269 -15.02 0.70 10.55
N VAL A 270 -14.53 1.22 9.43
CA VAL A 270 -13.58 2.34 9.43
C VAL A 270 -14.19 3.57 8.79
N ASP A 271 -13.84 4.72 9.33
CA ASP A 271 -14.25 6.01 8.79
C ASP A 271 -13.36 6.38 7.59
N PHE A 272 -13.61 5.71 6.48
CA PHE A 272 -12.95 5.97 5.21
C PHE A 272 -13.98 6.21 4.11
N LEU A 273 -13.87 7.35 3.47
CA LEU A 273 -14.60 7.68 2.26
C LEU A 273 -13.65 7.57 1.07
N ALA A 274 -14.07 6.84 0.03
CA ALA A 274 -13.33 6.82 -1.21
C ALA A 274 -13.28 8.24 -1.81
N PRO A 275 -12.17 8.64 -2.46
CA PRO A 275 -12.10 9.90 -3.18
C PRO A 275 -13.28 10.04 -4.15
N ILE A 276 -13.87 11.24 -4.18
CA ILE A 276 -14.96 11.54 -5.13
C ILE A 276 -14.33 11.71 -6.51
N PRO A 277 -14.70 10.88 -7.49
CA PRO A 277 -14.11 10.97 -8.83
C PRO A 277 -14.66 12.21 -9.56
N PRO A 278 -13.84 12.88 -10.38
CA PRO A 278 -14.34 13.89 -11.30
C PRO A 278 -15.18 13.23 -12.40
N ALA A 279 -16.09 14.01 -13.02
CA ALA A 279 -16.84 13.54 -14.18
C ALA A 279 -15.90 13.04 -15.29
N TYR A 280 -16.27 11.95 -15.95
CA TYR A 280 -15.47 11.37 -17.02
C TYR A 280 -15.43 12.34 -18.22
N PRO A 281 -14.24 12.79 -18.66
CA PRO A 281 -14.14 13.81 -19.70
C PRO A 281 -14.77 13.35 -21.02
N ASN A 282 -15.72 14.13 -21.55
CA ASN A 282 -16.39 13.89 -22.82
C ASN A 282 -17.04 12.50 -22.95
N TRP A 283 -17.44 11.89 -21.84
CA TRP A 283 -18.08 10.58 -21.88
C TRP A 283 -19.44 10.64 -22.59
N SER A 284 -19.67 9.64 -23.42
CA SER A 284 -20.89 9.47 -24.21
C SER A 284 -21.25 7.99 -24.29
N ILE A 285 -22.52 7.70 -24.00
CA ILE A 285 -23.11 6.36 -24.12
C ILE A 285 -23.10 5.85 -25.57
N GLU A 286 -22.91 6.71 -26.57
CA GLU A 286 -22.92 6.34 -27.98
C GLU A 286 -21.50 6.19 -28.55
N THR A 287 -20.56 7.03 -28.12
CA THR A 287 -19.26 7.19 -28.81
C THR A 287 -18.03 6.85 -27.97
N THR A 288 -18.17 6.68 -26.64
CA THR A 288 -17.01 6.30 -25.81
C THR A 288 -16.69 4.83 -26.00
N ASN A 289 -15.62 4.54 -26.72
CA ASN A 289 -15.22 3.17 -27.01
C ASN A 289 -14.68 2.43 -25.77
N PRO A 290 -14.83 1.10 -25.70
CA PRO A 290 -14.22 0.27 -24.68
C PRO A 290 -12.69 0.42 -24.68
N LEU A 291 -12.08 0.46 -23.49
CA LEU A 291 -10.62 0.53 -23.35
C LEU A 291 -9.96 -0.81 -23.76
N PRO A 292 -8.97 -0.80 -24.67
CA PRO A 292 -8.39 -2.01 -25.25
C PRO A 292 -7.33 -2.62 -24.33
N TYR A 293 -7.74 -3.29 -23.24
CA TYR A 293 -6.80 -4.00 -22.37
C TYR A 293 -6.18 -5.21 -23.07
N ARG A 294 -4.87 -5.17 -23.32
CA ARG A 294 -4.05 -6.25 -23.91
C ARG A 294 -2.98 -6.71 -22.93
N PRO A 295 -3.33 -7.54 -21.92
CA PRO A 295 -2.37 -8.01 -20.91
C PRO A 295 -1.41 -9.10 -21.43
N PHE A 296 -0.98 -8.98 -22.68
CA PHE A 296 -0.01 -9.90 -23.29
C PHE A 296 1.36 -9.70 -22.63
N LYS A 297 2.01 -10.80 -22.26
CA LYS A 297 3.41 -10.80 -21.82
C LYS A 297 4.24 -11.48 -22.91
N TYR A 298 5.23 -10.79 -23.46
CA TYR A 298 6.19 -11.31 -24.44
C TYR A 298 7.57 -11.47 -23.79
N GLY A 299 8.29 -12.55 -24.11
CA GLY A 299 9.64 -12.82 -23.60
C GLY A 299 9.93 -14.32 -23.46
N SER A 300 11.21 -14.70 -23.41
CA SER A 300 11.66 -16.10 -23.26
C SER A 300 11.33 -16.70 -21.88
N ASP A 301 11.20 -15.85 -20.85
CA ASP A 301 10.94 -16.25 -19.47
C ASP A 301 9.53 -15.81 -19.01
N TYR A 302 8.61 -16.76 -18.89
CA TYR A 302 7.25 -16.51 -18.39
C TYR A 302 7.15 -16.80 -16.89
N PHE A 303 7.04 -15.75 -16.07
CA PHE A 303 6.77 -15.86 -14.63
C PHE A 303 5.28 -15.68 -14.34
N VAL A 304 4.68 -16.71 -13.74
CA VAL A 304 3.30 -16.66 -13.24
C VAL A 304 3.28 -15.73 -12.03
N THR A 305 2.64 -14.56 -12.17
CA THR A 305 2.42 -13.60 -11.08
C THR A 305 0.94 -13.24 -11.02
N THR A 306 0.47 -12.76 -9.87
CA THR A 306 -0.94 -12.36 -9.69
C THR A 306 -1.35 -11.15 -10.54
N GLY A 307 -0.37 -10.38 -11.04
CA GLY A 307 -0.59 -9.25 -11.95
C GLY A 307 -1.30 -8.06 -11.31
N ILE A 308 -1.35 -8.02 -9.97
CA ILE A 308 -2.03 -6.99 -9.19
C ILE A 308 -1.26 -5.67 -9.27
N ARG A 309 -1.99 -4.60 -9.56
CA ARG A 309 -1.51 -3.21 -9.59
C ARG A 309 -2.41 -2.35 -8.70
N ARG A 310 -1.93 -1.18 -8.31
CA ARG A 310 -2.77 -0.18 -7.63
C ARG A 310 -3.82 0.33 -8.62
N LEU A 311 -5.06 0.45 -8.17
CA LEU A 311 -6.15 1.06 -8.92
C LEU A 311 -6.12 2.58 -8.70
N ASP A 312 -6.28 3.34 -9.77
CA ASP A 312 -6.65 4.76 -9.67
C ASP A 312 -8.14 4.85 -9.33
N TRP A 313 -8.49 5.66 -8.33
CA TRP A 313 -9.87 5.78 -7.87
C TRP A 313 -10.79 6.34 -8.97
N ASP A 314 -10.27 7.16 -9.88
CA ASP A 314 -11.03 7.71 -11.02
C ASP A 314 -11.39 6.67 -12.08
N ASP A 315 -10.73 5.51 -12.02
CA ASP A 315 -10.87 4.41 -12.96
C ASP A 315 -11.55 3.21 -12.30
N TRP A 316 -12.23 3.36 -11.16
CA TRP A 316 -12.81 2.19 -10.49
C TRP A 316 -13.78 1.42 -11.39
N ILE A 317 -14.82 2.09 -11.89
CA ILE A 317 -15.77 1.54 -12.86
C ILE A 317 -15.58 2.26 -14.19
N GLU A 318 -15.46 1.49 -15.27
CA GLU A 318 -15.19 1.97 -16.63
C GLU A 318 -16.34 1.60 -17.57
N LEU A 319 -17.28 2.54 -17.75
CA LEU A 319 -18.41 2.38 -18.67
C LEU A 319 -18.05 2.84 -20.08
N ASP A 320 -18.61 2.15 -21.08
CA ASP A 320 -18.41 2.45 -22.50
C ASP A 320 -19.74 2.42 -23.28
N ASN A 321 -19.64 2.63 -24.58
CA ASN A 321 -20.78 2.68 -25.50
C ASN A 321 -21.50 1.33 -25.68
N GLN A 322 -20.98 0.24 -25.10
CA GLN A 322 -21.67 -1.04 -25.06
C GLN A 322 -22.57 -1.18 -23.83
N TRP A 323 -22.66 -0.16 -22.96
CA TRP A 323 -23.40 -0.22 -21.71
C TRP A 323 -24.85 -0.73 -21.89
N ILE A 324 -25.61 -0.20 -22.86
CA ILE A 324 -26.99 -0.62 -23.14
C ILE A 324 -27.07 -2.12 -23.49
N ARG A 325 -26.14 -2.62 -24.31
CA ARG A 325 -26.08 -4.04 -24.68
C ARG A 325 -25.88 -4.91 -23.45
N TYR A 326 -24.95 -4.55 -22.57
CA TYR A 326 -24.67 -5.31 -21.35
C TYR A 326 -25.84 -5.22 -20.37
N GLN A 327 -26.42 -4.05 -20.17
CA GLN A 327 -27.56 -3.85 -19.29
C GLN A 327 -28.77 -4.70 -19.74
N ASN A 328 -29.11 -4.72 -21.03
CA ASN A 328 -30.19 -5.56 -21.57
C ASN A 328 -29.95 -7.05 -21.34
N ILE A 329 -28.72 -7.52 -21.56
CA ILE A 329 -28.34 -8.92 -21.30
C ILE A 329 -28.50 -9.25 -19.82
N LYS A 330 -28.02 -8.37 -18.93
CA LYS A 330 -28.12 -8.58 -17.49
C LYS A 330 -29.55 -8.53 -17.00
N LEU A 331 -30.39 -7.64 -17.53
CA LEU A 331 -31.84 -7.60 -17.24
C LEU A 331 -32.48 -8.95 -17.58
N ALA A 332 -32.26 -9.47 -18.80
CA ALA A 332 -32.82 -10.74 -19.22
C ALA A 332 -32.38 -11.90 -18.31
N ARG A 333 -31.13 -11.89 -17.84
CA ARG A 333 -30.59 -12.96 -16.98
C ARG A 333 -31.01 -12.83 -15.51
N LEU A 334 -30.98 -11.63 -14.95
CA LEU A 334 -31.28 -11.37 -13.53
C LEU A 334 -32.77 -11.33 -13.20
N PHE A 335 -33.63 -11.29 -14.22
CA PHE A 335 -35.09 -11.46 -14.09
C PHE A 335 -35.63 -12.70 -14.81
N GLY A 336 -34.75 -13.51 -15.40
CA GLY A 336 -35.10 -14.77 -16.05
C GLY A 336 -35.11 -15.97 -15.10
N GLU A 337 -35.30 -17.16 -15.66
CA GLU A 337 -35.44 -18.42 -14.90
C GLU A 337 -34.20 -18.77 -14.05
N ARG A 338 -33.01 -18.33 -14.47
CA ARG A 338 -31.74 -18.59 -13.74
C ARG A 338 -31.40 -17.51 -12.70
N ALA A 339 -32.24 -16.48 -12.51
CA ALA A 339 -31.92 -15.32 -11.68
C ALA A 339 -31.40 -15.68 -10.28
N SER A 340 -32.05 -16.62 -9.59
CA SER A 340 -31.66 -17.05 -8.23
C SER A 340 -30.33 -17.80 -8.15
N ARG A 341 -29.82 -18.30 -9.28
CA ARG A 341 -28.54 -18.99 -9.41
C ARG A 341 -27.40 -18.04 -9.83
N LEU A 342 -27.76 -16.87 -10.35
CA LEU A 342 -26.84 -15.84 -10.85
C LEU A 342 -26.65 -14.70 -9.87
N CYS A 343 -27.61 -14.49 -8.96
CA CYS A 343 -27.52 -13.52 -7.88
C CYS A 343 -27.87 -14.19 -6.55
N MET A 344 -26.89 -14.27 -5.66
CA MET A 344 -26.98 -14.95 -4.38
C MET A 344 -26.33 -14.07 -3.30
N THR A 345 -26.90 -14.04 -2.10
CA THR A 345 -26.37 -13.28 -0.96
C THR A 345 -26.76 -14.01 0.31
N VAL A 346 -25.79 -14.42 1.12
CA VAL A 346 -26.07 -14.97 2.46
C VAL A 346 -26.50 -13.84 3.41
N PRO A 347 -27.27 -14.12 4.47
CA PRO A 347 -27.71 -13.10 5.43
C PRO A 347 -26.58 -12.24 5.99
N GLU A 348 -25.42 -12.83 6.26
CA GLU A 348 -24.23 -12.17 6.80
C GLU A 348 -23.59 -11.17 5.81
N ALA A 349 -23.93 -11.27 4.52
CA ALA A 349 -23.41 -10.41 3.46
C ALA A 349 -24.41 -9.31 3.03
N CYS A 350 -25.61 -9.23 3.62
CA CYS A 350 -26.62 -8.25 3.25
C CYS A 350 -26.12 -6.80 3.41
N ASP A 351 -25.41 -6.49 4.51
CA ASP A 351 -24.84 -5.17 4.74
C ASP A 351 -23.76 -4.81 3.70
N ALA A 352 -22.93 -5.79 3.31
CA ALA A 352 -21.93 -5.62 2.26
C ALA A 352 -22.55 -5.41 0.88
N ALA A 353 -23.65 -6.10 0.59
CA ALA A 353 -24.42 -5.94 -0.64
C ALA A 353 -25.06 -4.54 -0.72
N LEU A 354 -25.60 -4.04 0.39
CA LEU A 354 -26.13 -2.68 0.48
C LEU A 354 -25.03 -1.63 0.32
N GLU A 355 -23.92 -1.76 1.04
CA GLU A 355 -22.77 -0.85 0.93
C GLU A 355 -22.18 -0.82 -0.50
N THR A 356 -22.23 -1.96 -1.20
CA THR A 356 -21.87 -2.05 -2.62
C THR A 356 -22.82 -1.21 -3.47
N MET A 357 -24.13 -1.35 -3.31
CA MET A 357 -25.12 -0.56 -4.04
C MET A 357 -24.96 0.94 -3.79
N GLU A 358 -24.72 1.34 -2.54
CA GLU A 358 -24.45 2.73 -2.16
C GLU A 358 -23.17 3.26 -2.83
N SER A 359 -22.05 2.56 -2.66
CA SER A 359 -20.75 2.95 -3.20
C SER A 359 -20.75 3.06 -4.73
N VAL A 360 -21.34 2.07 -5.41
CA VAL A 360 -21.46 2.06 -6.88
C VAL A 360 -22.33 3.22 -7.33
N SER A 361 -23.48 3.44 -6.70
CA SER A 361 -24.39 4.51 -7.09
C SER A 361 -23.76 5.90 -6.91
N GLU A 362 -23.03 6.12 -5.81
CA GLU A 362 -22.34 7.39 -5.54
C GLU A 362 -21.23 7.64 -6.55
N TYR A 363 -20.42 6.62 -6.84
CA TYR A 363 -19.40 6.71 -7.87
C TYR A 363 -19.98 7.05 -9.24
N LEU A 364 -21.05 6.36 -9.66
CA LEU A 364 -21.65 6.52 -10.97
C LEU A 364 -22.28 7.90 -11.20
N VAL A 365 -22.94 8.47 -10.18
CA VAL A 365 -23.55 9.80 -10.31
C VAL A 365 -22.48 10.90 -10.44
N CYS A 366 -21.33 10.75 -9.79
CA CYS A 366 -20.21 11.68 -9.90
C CYS A 366 -19.42 11.49 -11.20
N ARG A 367 -19.07 10.24 -11.54
CA ARG A 367 -18.23 9.90 -12.69
C ARG A 367 -18.99 9.97 -14.02
N TYR A 368 -20.27 9.59 -14.04
CA TYR A 368 -21.11 9.52 -15.25
C TYR A 368 -22.44 10.30 -15.08
N PRO A 369 -22.39 11.61 -14.78
CA PRO A 369 -23.58 12.40 -14.47
C PRO A 369 -24.53 12.57 -15.66
N SER A 370 -24.07 12.35 -16.89
CA SER A 370 -24.93 12.35 -18.09
C SER A 370 -25.80 11.09 -18.19
N LEU A 371 -25.39 9.97 -17.56
CA LEU A 371 -26.15 8.72 -17.55
C LEU A 371 -26.93 8.51 -16.24
N PHE A 372 -26.38 8.91 -15.09
CA PHE A 372 -27.01 8.65 -13.80
C PHE A 372 -27.38 9.93 -13.04
N GLN A 373 -28.42 9.84 -12.23
CA GLN A 373 -28.73 10.84 -11.21
C GLN A 373 -29.42 10.20 -10.01
N PHE A 374 -29.27 10.82 -8.83
CA PHE A 374 -30.11 10.49 -7.69
C PHE A 374 -31.50 11.10 -7.83
N LYS A 375 -32.50 10.33 -7.39
CA LYS A 375 -33.87 10.77 -7.13
C LYS A 375 -34.22 10.48 -5.69
N TYR A 376 -35.03 11.37 -5.11
CA TYR A 376 -35.53 11.24 -3.75
C TYR A 376 -37.05 11.15 -3.82
N SER A 377 -37.59 10.00 -3.40
CA SER A 377 -38.99 9.89 -2.99
C SER A 377 -39.07 10.17 -1.49
N ALA A 378 -40.22 10.57 -0.96
CA ALA A 378 -40.45 11.16 0.37
C ALA A 378 -39.67 10.54 1.56
N THR A 379 -39.20 9.29 1.46
CA THR A 379 -38.34 8.62 2.46
C THR A 379 -37.20 7.77 1.87
N GLN A 380 -36.96 7.76 0.55
CA GLN A 380 -36.02 6.82 -0.07
C GLN A 380 -35.11 7.45 -1.14
N LYS A 381 -33.79 7.22 -0.99
CA LYS A 381 -32.76 7.49 -2.00
C LYS A 381 -32.86 6.43 -3.10
N GLN A 382 -32.91 6.88 -4.35
CA GLN A 382 -33.00 6.04 -5.53
C GLN A 382 -32.01 6.54 -6.59
N ILE A 383 -31.52 5.64 -7.43
CA ILE A 383 -30.70 6.00 -8.60
C ILE A 383 -31.52 5.79 -9.87
N GLN A 384 -31.51 6.80 -10.74
CA GLN A 384 -32.15 6.75 -12.05
C GLN A 384 -31.10 6.61 -13.13
N ILE A 385 -31.38 5.74 -14.10
CA ILE A 385 -30.68 5.67 -15.38
C ILE A 385 -31.40 6.61 -16.36
N LYS A 386 -30.73 7.67 -16.80
CA LYS A 386 -31.33 8.71 -17.66
C LYS A 386 -31.65 8.21 -19.05
N ALA A 387 -30.80 7.36 -19.62
CA ALA A 387 -30.94 6.87 -20.99
C ALA A 387 -32.18 6.00 -21.19
N THR A 388 -32.55 5.21 -20.19
CA THR A 388 -33.59 4.18 -20.26
C THR A 388 -34.78 4.48 -19.34
N GLY A 389 -34.58 5.33 -18.34
CA GLY A 389 -35.63 5.83 -17.45
C GLY A 389 -35.86 4.99 -16.19
N GLU A 390 -35.30 3.77 -16.08
CA GLU A 390 -35.49 2.93 -14.90
C GLU A 390 -34.91 3.58 -13.65
N VAL A 391 -35.52 3.23 -12.52
CA VAL A 391 -35.20 3.74 -11.20
C VAL A 391 -35.06 2.57 -10.24
N TYR A 392 -33.91 2.49 -9.57
CA TYR A 392 -33.64 1.45 -8.58
C TYR A 392 -33.51 2.06 -7.19
N ARG A 393 -34.14 1.40 -6.20
CA ARG A 393 -34.03 1.77 -4.79
C ARG A 393 -32.65 1.37 -4.28
N ILE A 394 -31.95 2.29 -3.62
CA ILE A 394 -30.65 2.01 -3.00
C ILE A 394 -30.84 0.98 -1.87
N HIS A 395 -31.80 1.25 -0.99
CA HIS A 395 -32.23 0.34 0.06
C HIS A 395 -33.38 -0.53 -0.47
N SER A 396 -33.04 -1.72 -0.95
CA SER A 396 -33.98 -2.71 -1.49
C SER A 396 -33.67 -4.10 -0.95
N ASP A 397 -34.53 -5.08 -1.27
CA ASP A 397 -34.33 -6.48 -0.87
C ASP A 397 -33.22 -7.17 -1.68
N ASP A 398 -32.87 -6.62 -2.85
CA ASP A 398 -31.86 -7.18 -3.77
C ASP A 398 -30.81 -6.12 -4.20
N PRO A 399 -30.06 -5.50 -3.26
CA PRO A 399 -29.19 -4.37 -3.57
C PRO A 399 -28.07 -4.75 -4.55
N LEU A 400 -27.51 -5.96 -4.44
CA LEU A 400 -26.45 -6.43 -5.33
C LEU A 400 -26.93 -6.68 -6.76
N LYS A 401 -28.17 -7.17 -6.92
CA LYS A 401 -28.82 -7.37 -8.22
C LYS A 401 -28.96 -6.06 -8.96
N TYR A 402 -29.45 -5.03 -8.27
CA TYR A 402 -29.60 -3.70 -8.85
C TYR A 402 -28.25 -3.02 -9.10
N ALA A 403 -27.27 -3.17 -8.20
CA ALA A 403 -25.91 -2.68 -8.44
C ALA A 403 -25.32 -3.27 -9.75
N ALA A 404 -25.54 -4.57 -9.99
CA ALA A 404 -25.06 -5.24 -11.20
C ALA A 404 -25.74 -4.76 -12.49
N LEU A 405 -26.96 -4.20 -12.42
CA LEU A 405 -27.66 -3.62 -13.57
C LEU A 405 -27.18 -2.21 -13.91
N LEU A 406 -26.55 -1.50 -12.97
CA LEU A 406 -26.03 -0.15 -13.20
C LEU A 406 -24.70 -0.15 -13.95
N ILE A 407 -23.95 -1.26 -13.92
CA ILE A 407 -22.59 -1.35 -14.47
C ILE A 407 -22.45 -2.54 -15.41
N GLN A 408 -21.40 -2.53 -16.24
CA GLN A 408 -21.11 -3.64 -17.15
C GLN A 408 -20.41 -4.82 -16.44
N ASP A 409 -19.86 -4.59 -15.25
CA ASP A 409 -19.07 -5.55 -14.47
C ASP A 409 -19.94 -6.55 -13.72
N ASP A 410 -19.49 -7.80 -13.63
CA ASP A 410 -20.04 -8.75 -12.66
C ASP A 410 -19.51 -8.42 -11.24
N LEU A 411 -20.29 -8.71 -10.21
CA LEU A 411 -19.99 -8.35 -8.82
C LEU A 411 -19.81 -9.59 -7.96
N ALA A 412 -18.69 -9.70 -7.24
CA ALA A 412 -18.45 -10.74 -6.23
C ALA A 412 -18.03 -10.10 -4.91
N LEU A 413 -18.59 -10.58 -3.80
CA LEU A 413 -18.28 -10.16 -2.46
C LEU A 413 -17.65 -11.31 -1.69
N VAL A 414 -16.47 -11.03 -1.15
CA VAL A 414 -15.67 -11.99 -0.42
C VAL A 414 -15.47 -11.49 1.00
N ILE A 415 -15.77 -12.32 2.01
CA ILE A 415 -15.57 -11.98 3.42
C ILE A 415 -14.60 -12.97 4.06
N GLU A 416 -13.81 -12.48 5.01
CA GLU A 416 -12.91 -13.32 5.80
C GLU A 416 -13.73 -14.16 6.80
N GLY A 417 -13.51 -15.47 6.83
CA GLY A 417 -14.08 -16.39 7.80
C GLY A 417 -13.25 -16.44 9.09
N VAL A 418 -13.78 -17.11 10.12
CA VAL A 418 -13.12 -17.28 11.42
C VAL A 418 -11.84 -18.12 11.37
N ASP A 419 -11.59 -18.79 10.25
CA ASP A 419 -10.40 -19.57 9.92
C ASP A 419 -9.33 -18.74 9.17
N GLY A 420 -9.61 -17.46 8.87
CA GLY A 420 -8.73 -16.56 8.11
C GLY A 420 -8.78 -16.78 6.60
N GLN A 421 -9.63 -17.68 6.11
CA GLN A 421 -9.89 -17.89 4.70
C GLN A 421 -10.93 -16.89 4.19
N HIS A 422 -10.93 -16.64 2.88
CA HIS A 422 -11.78 -15.62 2.26
C HIS A 422 -12.84 -16.30 1.41
N TYR A 423 -14.12 -16.15 1.76
CA TYR A 423 -15.24 -16.92 1.19
C TYR A 423 -16.09 -16.06 0.25
N LEU A 424 -16.46 -16.63 -0.91
CA LEU A 424 -17.42 -16.02 -1.84
C LEU A 424 -18.84 -16.21 -1.28
N ILE A 425 -19.37 -15.19 -0.61
CA ILE A 425 -20.64 -15.30 0.13
C ILE A 425 -21.76 -14.41 -0.42
N ALA A 426 -21.46 -13.54 -1.37
CA ALA A 426 -22.45 -12.88 -2.19
C ALA A 426 -21.91 -12.61 -3.59
N GLY A 427 -22.79 -12.59 -4.58
CA GLY A 427 -22.42 -12.32 -5.96
C GLY A 427 -23.62 -12.03 -6.85
N ALA A 428 -23.39 -11.25 -7.89
CA ALA A 428 -24.26 -11.06 -9.04
C ALA A 428 -23.39 -11.26 -10.29
N ILE A 429 -23.39 -12.48 -10.82
CA ILE A 429 -22.51 -12.96 -11.90
C ILE A 429 -23.34 -13.38 -13.12
N PRO A 430 -23.96 -12.43 -13.84
CA PRO A 430 -24.70 -12.75 -15.05
C PRO A 430 -23.83 -13.03 -16.30
N LEU A 431 -22.53 -12.70 -16.30
CA LEU A 431 -21.64 -12.82 -17.47
C LEU A 431 -20.40 -13.71 -17.20
N PRO A 432 -20.52 -14.90 -16.58
CA PRO A 432 -19.36 -15.64 -16.10
C PRO A 432 -18.47 -16.28 -17.19
N GLY A 433 -19.03 -16.56 -18.36
CA GLY A 433 -18.34 -17.26 -19.46
C GLY A 433 -18.13 -18.76 -19.24
N PHE A 434 -17.43 -19.17 -18.17
CA PHE A 434 -16.92 -20.55 -18.00
C PHE A 434 -17.09 -21.19 -16.62
N TRP A 435 -17.74 -20.52 -15.67
CA TRP A 435 -17.97 -21.02 -14.33
C TRP A 435 -19.33 -20.56 -13.81
N ARG A 436 -19.90 -21.22 -12.81
CA ARG A 436 -21.21 -20.80 -12.27
C ARG A 436 -21.05 -20.34 -10.84
N LEU A 437 -21.76 -19.26 -10.49
CA LEU A 437 -21.80 -18.75 -9.11
C LEU A 437 -22.26 -19.86 -8.16
N GLU A 438 -23.34 -20.54 -8.48
CA GLU A 438 -23.91 -21.63 -7.68
C GLU A 438 -22.92 -22.77 -7.34
N ASP A 439 -21.95 -23.06 -8.22
CA ASP A 439 -20.93 -24.09 -7.98
C ASP A 439 -19.78 -23.63 -7.09
N LYS A 440 -19.59 -22.31 -6.97
CA LYS A 440 -18.48 -21.67 -6.24
C LYS A 440 -18.95 -20.91 -5.00
N PHE A 441 -20.26 -20.78 -4.84
CA PHE A 441 -20.87 -20.08 -3.74
C PHE A 441 -20.52 -20.77 -2.42
N ASN A 442 -20.21 -19.97 -1.40
CA ASN A 442 -19.77 -20.41 -0.09
C ASN A 442 -18.45 -21.20 -0.06
N MET A 443 -17.68 -21.21 -1.15
CA MET A 443 -16.32 -21.75 -1.16
C MET A 443 -15.30 -20.65 -0.83
N SER A 444 -14.20 -21.05 -0.20
CA SER A 444 -13.05 -20.17 -0.03
C SER A 444 -12.36 -19.89 -1.36
N LEU A 445 -11.67 -18.75 -1.49
CA LEU A 445 -10.87 -18.43 -2.67
C LEU A 445 -9.84 -19.53 -2.96
N THR A 446 -9.25 -20.12 -1.92
CA THR A 446 -8.32 -21.24 -2.04
C THR A 446 -8.98 -22.47 -2.67
N GLU A 447 -10.19 -22.83 -2.24
CA GLU A 447 -10.94 -23.96 -2.82
C GLU A 447 -11.41 -23.67 -4.25
N ILE A 448 -11.88 -22.45 -4.52
CA ILE A 448 -12.31 -22.03 -5.87
C ILE A 448 -11.16 -22.22 -6.87
N HIS A 449 -9.96 -21.74 -6.53
CA HIS A 449 -8.79 -21.82 -7.42
C HIS A 449 -8.21 -23.23 -7.49
N THR A 450 -8.25 -23.99 -6.39
CA THR A 450 -7.81 -25.39 -6.36
C THR A 450 -8.69 -26.27 -7.22
N THR A 451 -10.01 -26.20 -7.05
CA THR A 451 -10.97 -27.00 -7.84
C THR A 451 -11.06 -26.52 -9.29
N GLY A 452 -10.77 -25.25 -9.55
CA GLY A 452 -10.60 -24.70 -10.89
C GLY A 452 -9.34 -25.16 -11.62
N ASN A 453 -8.48 -25.95 -10.99
CA ASN A 453 -7.21 -26.45 -11.55
C ASN A 453 -6.30 -25.35 -12.10
N VAL A 454 -6.20 -24.23 -11.37
CA VAL A 454 -5.30 -23.13 -11.75
C VAL A 454 -3.84 -23.63 -11.71
N PRO A 455 -3.09 -23.57 -12.84
CA PRO A 455 -1.73 -24.10 -12.88
C PRO A 455 -0.81 -23.42 -11.86
N GLN A 456 0.00 -24.22 -11.17
CA GLN A 456 0.98 -23.75 -10.17
C GLN A 456 0.37 -22.99 -8.98
N PHE A 457 -0.96 -23.10 -8.75
CA PHE A 457 -1.63 -22.32 -7.71
C PHE A 457 -1.13 -22.67 -6.31
N ARG A 458 -1.16 -23.97 -5.94
CA ARG A 458 -0.73 -24.43 -4.62
C ARG A 458 0.75 -24.15 -4.38
N GLU A 459 1.58 -24.32 -5.41
CA GLU A 459 3.03 -24.25 -5.29
C GLU A 459 3.56 -22.81 -5.30
N LYS A 460 2.88 -21.86 -5.95
CA LYS A 460 3.42 -20.50 -6.18
C LYS A 460 2.50 -19.34 -5.83
N LEU A 461 1.18 -19.52 -5.86
CA LEU A 461 0.24 -18.41 -5.79
C LEU A 461 -0.58 -18.36 -4.51
N GLN A 462 -0.93 -19.50 -3.93
CA GLN A 462 -1.89 -19.61 -2.82
C GLN A 462 -1.48 -18.73 -1.64
N GLU A 463 -0.29 -18.93 -1.07
CA GLU A 463 0.11 -18.17 0.12
C GLU A 463 0.22 -16.67 -0.15
N GLY A 464 0.67 -16.28 -1.36
CA GLY A 464 0.77 -14.88 -1.75
C GLY A 464 -0.59 -14.22 -1.86
N MET A 465 -1.57 -14.96 -2.40
CA MET A 465 -2.96 -14.54 -2.52
C MET A 465 -3.62 -14.40 -1.14
N GLU A 466 -3.50 -15.41 -0.27
CA GLU A 466 -4.07 -15.38 1.09
C GLU A 466 -3.52 -14.20 1.90
N ARG A 467 -2.19 -14.02 1.91
CA ARG A 467 -1.55 -12.87 2.58
C ARG A 467 -1.99 -11.52 2.00
N PHE A 468 -2.20 -11.45 0.68
CA PHE A 468 -2.66 -10.23 0.03
C PHE A 468 -4.06 -9.83 0.52
N PHE A 469 -5.01 -10.77 0.51
CA PHE A 469 -6.38 -10.49 0.96
C PHE A 469 -6.49 -10.17 2.45
N GLN A 470 -5.72 -10.88 3.28
CA GLN A 470 -5.64 -10.60 4.72
C GLN A 470 -5.11 -9.19 5.02
N LYS A 471 -4.13 -8.70 4.23
CA LYS A 471 -3.51 -7.37 4.42
C LYS A 471 -4.23 -6.24 3.67
N MET A 472 -5.27 -6.54 2.92
CA MET A 472 -5.95 -5.55 2.09
C MET A 472 -6.77 -4.60 2.96
N THR A 473 -6.41 -3.32 2.96
CA THR A 473 -7.12 -2.25 3.69
C THR A 473 -8.11 -1.51 2.81
N SER A 474 -9.02 -0.72 3.40
CA SER A 474 -10.02 0.05 2.65
C SER A 474 -9.43 1.24 1.89
N VAL A 475 -8.25 1.71 2.31
CA VAL A 475 -7.58 2.90 1.76
C VAL A 475 -7.01 2.66 0.35
N LYS A 476 -6.67 1.42 0.03
CA LYS A 476 -6.07 1.05 -1.26
C LYS A 476 -7.01 0.13 -2.01
N ALA A 477 -7.28 0.48 -3.26
CA ALA A 477 -7.91 -0.41 -4.22
C ALA A 477 -6.86 -0.93 -5.21
N PHE A 478 -7.17 -2.07 -5.82
CA PHE A 478 -6.25 -2.79 -6.70
C PHE A 478 -6.96 -3.22 -7.97
N VAL A 479 -6.19 -3.42 -9.03
CA VAL A 479 -6.69 -3.91 -10.31
C VAL A 479 -5.75 -4.94 -10.88
N ARG A 480 -6.31 -5.97 -11.50
CA ARG A 480 -5.57 -6.94 -12.30
C ARG A 480 -6.33 -7.22 -13.59
N TYR A 481 -5.60 -7.78 -14.55
CA TYR A 481 -6.13 -8.10 -15.86
C TYR A 481 -5.91 -9.59 -16.11
N ASN A 482 -6.96 -10.26 -16.53
CA ASN A 482 -6.92 -11.65 -16.93
C ASN A 482 -7.45 -11.75 -18.37
N TYR A 483 -7.06 -12.79 -19.09
CA TYR A 483 -7.61 -13.03 -20.42
C TYR A 483 -7.71 -14.50 -20.76
N SER A 484 -8.58 -14.79 -21.72
CA SER A 484 -8.82 -16.10 -22.26
C SER A 484 -9.24 -16.00 -23.72
N ILE A 485 -9.05 -17.10 -24.44
CA ILE A 485 -9.63 -17.33 -25.76
C ILE A 485 -10.85 -18.22 -25.57
N GLN A 486 -11.97 -17.76 -26.12
CA GLN A 486 -13.25 -18.45 -26.19
C GLN A 486 -13.50 -18.87 -27.64
N THR A 487 -14.09 -20.03 -27.84
CA THR A 487 -14.26 -20.65 -29.18
C THR A 487 -15.68 -20.56 -29.71
N ASP A 488 -16.47 -19.65 -29.15
CA ASP A 488 -17.79 -19.22 -29.60
C ASP A 488 -17.99 -17.71 -29.33
N GLY A 489 -19.07 -17.14 -29.86
CA GLY A 489 -19.42 -15.72 -29.72
C GLY A 489 -20.40 -15.40 -28.57
N GLU A 490 -20.51 -16.28 -27.57
CA GLU A 490 -21.52 -16.15 -26.53
C GLU A 490 -20.96 -15.50 -25.25
N LEU A 491 -21.25 -14.20 -25.08
CA LEU A 491 -20.73 -13.40 -23.96
C LEU A 491 -21.08 -13.98 -22.57
N THR A 492 -22.32 -14.49 -22.43
CA THR A 492 -22.86 -14.85 -21.11
C THR A 492 -22.35 -16.20 -20.60
N TRP A 493 -22.35 -17.19 -21.49
CA TRP A 493 -21.93 -18.55 -21.23
C TRP A 493 -21.43 -19.16 -22.52
N SER A 494 -20.28 -19.82 -22.49
CA SER A 494 -19.70 -20.47 -23.66
C SER A 494 -20.35 -21.83 -23.90
N SER A 495 -21.19 -21.98 -24.94
CA SER A 495 -21.70 -23.30 -25.35
C SER A 495 -20.61 -24.26 -25.79
N SER A 496 -19.39 -23.80 -26.08
CA SER A 496 -18.25 -24.66 -26.40
C SER A 496 -17.92 -25.66 -25.28
N ILE A 497 -18.27 -25.34 -24.02
CA ILE A 497 -18.10 -26.21 -22.85
C ILE A 497 -19.40 -26.92 -22.44
N GLY A 498 -20.42 -26.91 -23.29
CA GLY A 498 -21.73 -27.51 -23.03
C GLY A 498 -22.74 -26.54 -22.43
N SER A 499 -23.93 -27.05 -22.11
CA SER A 499 -25.03 -26.26 -21.54
C SER A 499 -24.70 -25.77 -20.13
N GLU A 500 -25.10 -24.54 -19.81
CA GLU A 500 -24.99 -23.94 -18.48
C GLU A 500 -25.77 -24.74 -17.42
N GLU A 501 -26.84 -25.44 -17.81
CA GLU A 501 -27.65 -26.26 -16.89
C GLU A 501 -26.89 -27.49 -16.37
N THR A 502 -26.22 -28.22 -17.26
CA THR A 502 -25.62 -29.54 -16.96
C THR A 502 -24.10 -29.47 -16.74
N PHE A 503 -23.56 -28.28 -16.49
CA PHE A 503 -22.11 -28.02 -16.44
C PHE A 503 -21.32 -29.13 -15.74
N GLY A 504 -20.38 -29.71 -16.48
CA GLY A 504 -19.47 -30.77 -16.02
C GLY A 504 -18.19 -30.85 -16.85
N ARG A 505 -17.97 -29.84 -17.70
CA ARG A 505 -16.85 -29.72 -18.64
C ARG A 505 -16.24 -28.35 -18.46
N GLY A 506 -14.92 -28.29 -18.33
CA GLY A 506 -14.18 -27.05 -18.16
C GLY A 506 -13.72 -26.48 -19.49
N ARG A 507 -13.01 -25.34 -19.45
CA ARG A 507 -12.41 -24.70 -20.63
C ARG A 507 -11.53 -25.64 -21.47
N LYS A 508 -10.92 -26.66 -20.85
CA LYS A 508 -10.08 -27.66 -21.54
C LYS A 508 -10.88 -28.57 -22.47
N ASP A 509 -12.19 -28.66 -22.25
CA ASP A 509 -13.11 -29.50 -23.00
C ASP A 509 -13.84 -28.73 -24.11
N ALA A 510 -13.42 -27.48 -24.35
CA ALA A 510 -13.98 -26.64 -25.40
C ALA A 510 -13.82 -27.29 -26.78
N ARG A 511 -14.81 -27.08 -27.66
CA ARG A 511 -14.82 -27.64 -29.01
C ARG A 511 -13.49 -27.41 -29.74
N SER A 512 -12.92 -28.49 -30.29
CA SER A 512 -11.70 -28.44 -31.10
C SER A 512 -11.97 -27.87 -32.50
N ASN A 513 -10.98 -27.13 -33.02
CA ASN A 513 -10.96 -26.57 -34.38
C ASN A 513 -12.16 -25.66 -34.74
N PRO A 514 -12.44 -24.60 -33.97
CA PRO A 514 -13.47 -23.62 -34.33
C PRO A 514 -13.06 -22.81 -35.57
N CYS A 515 -14.05 -22.37 -36.35
CA CYS A 515 -13.83 -21.34 -37.38
C CYS A 515 -13.34 -20.05 -36.74
N ILE A 516 -12.48 -19.30 -37.44
CA ILE A 516 -11.83 -18.09 -36.90
C ILE A 516 -12.84 -17.02 -36.47
N GLU A 517 -13.99 -16.95 -37.13
CA GLU A 517 -15.10 -16.04 -36.86
C GLU A 517 -15.78 -16.33 -35.51
N ASN A 518 -15.66 -17.56 -35.00
CA ASN A 518 -16.19 -17.95 -33.70
C ASN A 518 -15.18 -17.74 -32.57
N ILE A 519 -13.92 -17.45 -32.89
CA ILE A 519 -12.88 -17.25 -31.88
C ILE A 519 -12.99 -15.83 -31.34
N HIS A 520 -13.14 -15.72 -30.02
CA HIS A 520 -13.26 -14.45 -29.32
C HIS A 520 -12.16 -14.32 -28.27
N PHE A 521 -11.63 -13.11 -28.16
CA PHE A 521 -10.80 -12.70 -27.05
C PHE A 521 -11.69 -12.19 -25.92
N ARG A 522 -11.60 -12.88 -24.78
CA ARG A 522 -12.28 -12.50 -23.55
C ARG A 522 -11.25 -11.98 -22.56
N SER A 523 -11.28 -10.69 -22.28
CA SER A 523 -10.44 -10.05 -21.27
C SER A 523 -11.29 -9.61 -20.09
N GLU A 524 -10.74 -9.76 -18.89
CA GLU A 524 -11.40 -9.41 -17.64
C GLU A 524 -10.52 -8.42 -16.88
N ARG A 525 -11.02 -7.20 -16.71
CA ARG A 525 -10.46 -6.24 -15.77
C ARG A 525 -11.14 -6.47 -14.43
N GLN A 526 -10.34 -6.89 -13.45
CA GLN A 526 -10.81 -7.25 -12.12
C GLN A 526 -10.32 -6.19 -11.14
N ALA A 527 -11.21 -5.34 -10.65
CA ALA A 527 -10.91 -4.38 -9.60
C ALA A 527 -11.31 -4.94 -8.23
N LEU A 528 -10.47 -4.70 -7.23
CA LEU A 528 -10.62 -5.19 -5.86
C LEU A 528 -10.61 -4.01 -4.91
N ARG A 529 -11.63 -3.91 -4.05
CA ARG A 529 -11.71 -2.89 -3.01
C ARG A 529 -12.24 -3.49 -1.72
N ARG A 530 -11.60 -3.20 -0.59
CA ARG A 530 -12.17 -3.54 0.73
C ARG A 530 -13.14 -2.45 1.17
N LEU A 531 -14.39 -2.84 1.41
CA LEU A 531 -15.47 -1.94 1.80
C LEU A 531 -15.28 -1.50 3.26
N PRO A 532 -15.34 -0.19 3.55
CA PRO A 532 -14.99 0.35 4.88
C PRO A 532 -15.97 -0.04 6.00
N ARG A 533 -17.28 -0.15 5.73
CA ARG A 533 -18.28 -0.45 6.78
C ARG A 533 -18.40 -1.95 7.03
N SER A 534 -18.66 -2.73 6.00
CA SER A 534 -18.85 -4.19 6.10
C SER A 534 -17.54 -4.97 6.20
N GLY A 535 -16.45 -4.41 5.69
CA GLY A 535 -15.20 -5.15 5.55
C GLY A 535 -15.26 -6.21 4.47
N ALA A 536 -16.27 -6.28 3.62
CA ALA A 536 -16.22 -7.21 2.49
C ALA A 536 -15.21 -6.73 1.45
N ILE A 537 -14.59 -7.66 0.73
CA ILE A 537 -13.79 -7.36 -0.44
C ILE A 537 -14.69 -7.47 -1.66
N LEU A 538 -14.95 -6.33 -2.29
CA LEU A 538 -15.70 -6.23 -3.52
C LEU A 538 -14.78 -6.44 -4.72
N PHE A 539 -15.14 -7.41 -5.54
CA PHE A 539 -14.57 -7.66 -6.85
C PHE A 539 -15.56 -7.15 -7.90
N THR A 540 -15.11 -6.24 -8.75
CA THR A 540 -15.81 -5.93 -9.99
C THR A 540 -15.06 -6.56 -11.16
N VAL A 541 -15.77 -7.33 -11.99
CA VAL A 541 -15.19 -8.08 -13.10
C VAL A 541 -15.78 -7.55 -14.41
N ARG A 542 -15.10 -6.56 -15.00
CA ARG A 542 -15.45 -6.01 -16.31
C ARG A 542 -14.98 -6.97 -17.41
N THR A 543 -15.93 -7.59 -18.10
CA THR A 543 -15.64 -8.45 -19.26
C THR A 543 -15.62 -7.65 -20.55
N TYR A 544 -14.49 -7.64 -21.25
CA TYR A 544 -14.36 -7.22 -22.64
C TYR A 544 -14.38 -8.45 -23.54
N PHE A 545 -15.21 -8.43 -24.58
CA PHE A 545 -15.44 -9.58 -25.44
C PHE A 545 -15.44 -9.14 -26.90
N LEU A 546 -14.39 -9.52 -27.62
CA LEU A 546 -14.15 -9.08 -28.99
C LEU A 546 -13.88 -10.28 -29.90
N PRO A 547 -14.34 -10.27 -31.16
CA PRO A 547 -13.86 -11.21 -32.18
C PRO A 547 -12.34 -11.13 -32.30
N ILE A 548 -11.67 -12.27 -32.45
CA ILE A 548 -10.21 -12.29 -32.58
C ILE A 548 -9.73 -11.61 -33.86
N ILE A 549 -10.58 -11.58 -34.89
CA ILE A 549 -10.32 -10.93 -36.17
C ILE A 549 -10.14 -9.43 -35.97
N ASP A 550 -10.99 -8.79 -35.14
CA ASP A 550 -10.89 -7.37 -34.86
C ASP A 550 -9.57 -7.05 -34.11
N ILE A 551 -9.19 -7.91 -33.17
CA ILE A 551 -7.92 -7.78 -32.43
C ILE A 551 -6.71 -7.93 -33.36
N SER A 552 -6.77 -8.82 -34.36
CA SER A 552 -5.66 -9.01 -35.31
C SER A 552 -5.39 -7.80 -36.20
N GLN A 553 -6.33 -6.85 -36.29
CA GLN A 553 -6.18 -5.61 -37.04
C GLN A 553 -5.56 -4.49 -36.21
N GLU A 554 -5.39 -4.68 -34.90
CA GLU A 554 -4.83 -3.68 -34.00
C GLU A 554 -3.31 -3.58 -34.14
N LEU A 555 -2.80 -2.35 -34.22
CA LEU A 555 -1.37 -2.10 -34.31
C LEU A 555 -0.65 -2.61 -33.06
N SER A 556 0.45 -3.36 -33.24
CA SER A 556 1.30 -3.90 -32.16
C SER A 556 0.68 -5.01 -31.31
N VAL A 557 -0.45 -5.58 -31.74
CA VAL A 557 -0.89 -6.89 -31.23
C VAL A 557 -0.05 -7.99 -31.92
N PRO A 558 0.60 -8.89 -31.16
CA PRO A 558 1.55 -9.87 -31.69
C PRO A 558 0.90 -11.01 -32.49
#